data_AF-A0AA96U2P4-F1
#
_entry.id   AF-A0AA96U2P4-F1
#
_cell.length_a   1.000
_cell.length_b   1.000
_cell.length_c   1.000
_cell.angle_alpha   90.00
_cell.angle_beta   90.00
_cell.angle_gamma   90.00
#
_symmetry.space_group_name_H-M   'P 1'
#
loop_
_entity.id
_entity.type
_entity.pdbx_description
1 polymer ?
#
loop_
_entity_poly.entity_id
_entity_poly.type
_entity_poly.pdbx_seq_one_letter_code
_entity_poly.pdbx_strand_id
1 'polypeptide(L)' 'MNKAAKIGIALGVAAAAIVTAVLLVDDSPQARVKQQARSAIQQCRDELNRFTGAAGPRNVISAACVKMENDFVVKYGHAP' A
#
# COMPACT_ATOMS: atom_id res chain seq x y z
N MET A 1 1.33 -41.66 22.69
CA MET A 1 0.85 -40.55 21.83
C MET A 1 1.67 -40.55 20.54
N ASN A 2 1.09 -41.06 19.47
CA ASN A 2 1.77 -41.41 18.22
C ASN A 2 2.30 -40.15 17.52
N LYS A 3 3.51 -40.19 16.94
CA LYS A 3 4.14 -39.04 16.28
C LYS A 3 3.21 -38.37 15.25
N ALA A 4 2.37 -39.16 14.56
CA ALA A 4 1.36 -38.69 13.63
C ALA A 4 0.31 -37.74 14.27
N ALA A 5 -0.13 -38.01 15.51
CA ALA A 5 -1.11 -37.17 16.20
C ALA A 5 -0.51 -35.81 16.60
N LYS A 6 0.78 -35.78 16.98
CA LYS A 6 1.49 -34.53 17.31
C LYS A 6 1.68 -33.65 16.06
N ILE A 7 1.96 -34.25 14.91
CA ILE A 7 2.12 -33.54 13.63
C ILE A 7 0.79 -32.98 13.15
N GLY A 8 -0.30 -33.75 13.25
CA GLY A 8 -1.65 -33.28 12.88
C GLY A 8 -2.14 -32.08 13.70
N ILE A 9 -1.88 -32.09 15.01
CA ILE A 9 -2.24 -30.96 15.90
C ILE A 9 -1.38 -29.72 15.57
N ALA A 10 -0.08 -29.89 15.34
CA ALA A 10 0.81 -28.79 15.00
C ALA A 10 0.42 -28.11 13.67
N LEU A 11 0.02 -28.88 12.65
CA LEU A 11 -0.50 -28.35 11.40
C LEU A 11 -1.83 -27.62 11.56
N GLY A 12 -2.74 -28.17 12.37
CA GLY A 12 -4.04 -27.54 12.65
C GLY A 12 -3.90 -26.18 13.35
N VAL A 13 -3.00 -26.09 14.33
CA VAL A 13 -2.74 -24.83 15.06
C VAL A 13 -2.08 -23.78 14.16
N ALA A 14 -1.13 -24.18 13.30
CA ALA A 14 -0.51 -23.27 12.34
C ALA A 14 -1.53 -22.74 11.32
N ALA A 15 -2.40 -23.60 10.78
CA ALA A 15 -3.46 -23.19 9.87
C ALA A 15 -4.46 -22.23 10.54
N ALA A 16 -4.86 -22.52 11.78
CA ALA A 16 -5.75 -21.65 12.55
C ALA A 16 -5.11 -20.27 12.83
N ALA A 17 -3.80 -20.23 13.14
CA ALA A 17 -3.07 -18.99 13.37
C ALA A 17 -2.93 -18.13 12.10
N ILE A 18 -2.77 -18.76 10.93
CA ILE A 18 -2.73 -18.04 9.65
C ILE A 18 -4.11 -17.45 9.32
N VAL A 19 -5.18 -18.21 9.53
CA VAL A 19 -6.55 -17.73 9.29
C VAL A 19 -6.91 -16.58 10.23
N THR A 20 -6.59 -16.67 11.52
CA THR A 20 -6.82 -15.56 12.45
C THR A 20 -5.94 -14.36 12.12
N ALA A 21 -4.68 -14.54 11.71
CA ALA A 21 -3.84 -13.44 11.26
C ALA A 21 -4.41 -12.73 10.03
N VAL A 22 -4.97 -13.46 9.06
CA VAL A 22 -5.61 -12.90 7.85
C VAL A 22 -6.91 -12.16 8.21
N LEU A 23 -7.70 -12.67 9.14
CA LEU A 23 -8.93 -12.02 9.61
C LEU A 23 -8.67 -10.82 10.53
N LEU A 24 -7.50 -10.72 11.15
CA LEU A 24 -7.07 -9.56 11.94
C LEU A 24 -6.48 -8.42 11.10
N VAL A 25 -6.29 -8.60 9.78
CA VAL A 25 -5.89 -7.51 8.85
C VAL A 25 -7.09 -6.66 8.39
N ASP A 26 -8.26 -6.83 9.02
CA ASP A 26 -9.49 -6.08 8.74
C ASP A 26 -9.54 -4.68 9.42
N ASP A 27 -8.38 -4.09 9.70
CA ASP A 27 -8.30 -2.65 10.02
C ASP A 27 -8.35 -1.83 8.72
N SER A 28 -9.55 -1.80 8.13
CA SER A 28 -10.01 -0.92 7.05
C SER A 28 -9.11 -0.84 5.79
N PRO A 29 -9.39 -1.63 4.72
CA PRO A 29 -8.62 -1.56 3.47
C PRO A 29 -8.55 -0.14 2.88
N GLN A 30 -9.54 0.71 3.16
CA GLN A 30 -9.53 2.11 2.74
C GLN A 30 -8.41 2.93 3.38
N ALA A 31 -8.09 2.73 4.66
CA ALA A 31 -7.04 3.50 5.34
C ALA A 31 -5.66 3.14 4.78
N ARG A 32 -5.39 1.86 4.53
CA ARG A 32 -4.13 1.40 3.93
C ARG A 32 -3.99 1.85 2.49
N VAL A 33 -5.05 1.76 1.68
CA VAL A 33 -5.05 2.23 0.29
C VAL A 33 -4.88 3.75 0.21
N LYS A 34 -5.50 4.50 1.13
CA LYS A 34 -5.29 5.95 1.25
C LYS A 34 -3.83 6.29 1.62
N GLN A 35 -3.26 5.59 2.60
CA GLN A 35 -1.85 5.77 3.00
C GLN A 35 -0.89 5.45 1.86
N GLN A 36 -1.12 4.36 1.14
CA GLN A 36 -0.33 4.00 -0.05
C GLN A 36 -0.44 5.07 -1.15
N ALA A 37 -1.65 5.58 -1.42
CA ALA A 37 -1.85 6.63 -2.42
C ALA A 37 -1.12 7.93 -2.04
N ARG A 38 -1.17 8.34 -0.76
CA ARG A 38 -0.36 9.47 -0.26
C ARG A 38 1.14 9.23 -0.44
N SER A 39 1.62 8.04 -0.07
CA SER A 39 3.04 7.70 -0.19
C SER A 39 3.53 7.72 -1.65
N ALA A 40 2.73 7.20 -2.59
CA ALA A 40 3.06 7.25 -4.01
C ALA A 40 3.15 8.69 -4.55
N ILE A 41 2.23 9.55 -4.12
CA ILE A 41 2.25 10.98 -4.49
C ILE A 41 3.49 11.68 -3.93
N GLN A 42 3.84 11.42 -2.67
CA GLN A 42 5.07 11.95 -2.07
C GLN A 42 6.31 11.49 -2.84
N GLN A 43 6.40 10.20 -3.17
CA GLN A 43 7.50 9.68 -3.98
C GLN A 43 7.58 10.36 -5.36
N CYS A 44 6.44 10.62 -6.01
CA CYS A 44 6.41 11.35 -7.28
C CYS A 44 6.99 12.77 -7.13
N ARG A 45 6.61 13.49 -6.06
CA ARG A 45 7.13 14.83 -5.76
C ARG A 45 8.62 14.81 -5.45
N ASP A 46 9.07 13.84 -4.67
CA ASP A 46 10.48 13.69 -4.32
C ASP A 46 11.32 13.41 -5.58
N GLU A 47 10.86 12.53 -6.45
CA GLU A 47 11.55 12.22 -7.71
C GLU A 47 11.56 13.43 -8.65
N LEU A 48 10.45 14.17 -8.77
CA LEU A 48 10.39 15.41 -9.53
C LEU A 48 11.38 16.47 -9.01
N ASN A 49 11.51 16.58 -7.69
CA ASN A 49 12.43 17.52 -7.05
C ASN A 49 13.90 17.11 -7.26
N ARG A 50 14.17 15.80 -7.26
CA ARG A 50 15.51 15.23 -7.53
C ARG A 50 15.84 15.19 -9.02
N PHE A 51 14.84 15.31 -9.89
CA PHE A 51 15.04 15.25 -11.33
C PHE A 51 15.84 16.46 -11.84
N THR A 52 17.08 16.20 -12.28
CA THR A 52 18.01 17.19 -12.84
C THR A 52 18.06 17.20 -14.37
N GLY A 53 17.23 16.39 -15.04
CA GLY A 53 17.18 16.30 -16.50
C GLY A 53 16.48 17.47 -17.19
N ALA A 54 16.25 17.34 -18.50
CA ALA A 54 15.64 18.38 -19.33
C ALA A 54 14.22 18.78 -18.87
N ALA A 55 13.84 20.03 -19.12
CA ALA A 55 12.55 20.59 -18.71
C ALA A 55 11.33 19.84 -19.30
N GLY A 56 11.44 19.28 -20.51
CA GLY A 56 10.36 18.53 -21.15
C GLY A 56 9.89 17.32 -20.34
N PRO A 57 10.77 16.34 -20.07
CA PRO A 57 10.45 15.20 -19.20
C PRO A 57 10.01 15.61 -17.78
N ARG A 58 10.63 16.66 -17.22
CA ARG A 58 10.25 17.20 -15.90
C ARG A 58 8.78 17.65 -15.88
N ASN A 59 8.32 18.32 -16.93
CA ASN A 59 6.94 18.78 -17.03
C ASN A 59 5.93 17.62 -17.12
N VAL A 60 6.30 16.53 -17.82
CA VAL A 60 5.45 15.33 -17.92
C VAL A 60 5.34 14.65 -16.56
N ILE A 61 6.45 14.48 -15.85
CA ILE A 61 6.47 13.92 -14.49
C ILE A 61 5.64 14.80 -13.55
N SER A 62 5.80 16.13 -13.63
CA SER A 62 5.01 17.07 -12.83
C SER A 62 3.51 16.96 -13.11
N ALA A 63 3.11 16.84 -14.38
CA ALA A 63 1.71 16.67 -14.74
C ALA A 63 1.14 15.35 -14.21
N ALA A 64 1.93 14.28 -14.22
CA ALA A 64 1.55 13.00 -13.64
C ALA A 64 1.38 13.09 -12.11
N CYS A 65 2.28 13.77 -11.39
CA CYS A 65 2.13 13.98 -9.94
C CYS A 65 0.85 14.76 -9.63
N VAL A 66 0.58 15.85 -10.36
CA VAL A 66 -0.64 16.67 -10.18
C VAL A 66 -1.90 15.86 -10.47
N LYS A 67 -1.89 15.00 -11.50
CA LYS A 67 -3.03 14.12 -11.79
C LYS A 67 -3.31 13.16 -10.64
N MET A 68 -2.27 12.55 -10.06
CA MET A 68 -2.43 11.67 -8.90
C MET A 68 -2.97 12.41 -7.67
N GLU A 69 -2.53 13.65 -7.43
CA GLU A 69 -3.06 14.52 -6.37
C GLU A 69 -4.54 14.85 -6.59
N ASN A 70 -4.94 15.19 -7.81
CA ASN A 70 -6.33 15.47 -8.15
C ASN A 70 -7.21 14.21 -7.99
N ASP A 71 -6.73 13.06 -8.48
CA ASP A 71 -7.44 11.78 -8.34
C ASP A 71 -7.59 11.41 -6.84
N PHE A 72 -6.61 11.76 -6.00
CA PHE A 72 -6.69 11.60 -4.54
C PHE A 72 -7.74 12.52 -3.92
N VAL A 73 -7.78 13.79 -4.30
CA VAL A 73 -8.78 14.76 -3.81
C VAL A 73 -10.18 14.34 -4.21
N VAL A 74 -10.38 13.89 -5.46
CA VAL A 74 -11.68 13.39 -5.93
C VAL A 74 -12.13 12.17 -5.13
N LYS A 75 -11.21 11.26 -4.80
CA LYS A 75 -11.53 10.02 -4.09
C LYS A 75 -11.72 10.18 -2.58
N TYR A 76 -10.99 11.10 -1.95
CA TYR A 76 -10.94 11.21 -0.48
C TYR A 76 -11.41 12.58 0.06
N GLY A 77 -11.69 13.55 -0.80
CA GLY A 77 -12.25 14.86 -0.44
C GLY A 77 -11.26 15.87 0.15
N HIS A 78 -9.96 15.57 0.19
CA HIS A 78 -8.91 16.45 0.71
C HIS A 78 -7.56 16.15 0.05
N ALA A 79 -6.63 17.09 0.17
CA ALA A 79 -5.28 16.92 -0.36
C ALA A 79 -4.54 15.74 0.29
N PRO A 80 -3.66 15.06 -0.47
CA PRO A 80 -2.76 14.03 0.06
C PRO A 80 -1.77 14.58 1.09
#